data_AF-A0A6N8Z6N1-F1
#
_entry.id   AF-A0A6N8Z6N1-F1
#
_cell.length_a   1.000
_cell.length_b   1.000
_cell.length_c   1.000
_cell.angle_alpha   90.00
_cell.angle_beta   90.00
_cell.angle_gamma   90.00
#
_symmetry.space_group_name_H-M   'P 1'
#
loop_
_entity.id
_entity.type
_entity.pdbx_description
1 polymer ?
#
loop_
_entity_poly.entity_id
_entity_poly.type
_entity_poly.pdbx_seq_one_letter_code
_entity_poly.pdbx_strand_id
1 'polypeptide(L)'
;MMHTFDVIVWAGPLSDGSISYSCWCSYVVGVWGHGETEEKALADIISAMTDVIHYPWDDGVSLADFEEAAAEMASVMQELSDEGIDYEVHQVTIPAKEPASV
;
A
#
# COMPACT_ATOMS: atom_id res chain seq x y z
N MET A 1 9.29 -1.58 16.96
CA MET A 1 9.87 -2.32 15.81
C MET A 1 9.51 -1.54 14.53
N MET A 2 10.20 -1.69 13.39
CA MET A 2 9.82 -1.04 12.13
C MET A 2 9.47 -2.11 11.09
N HIS A 3 8.43 -1.90 10.30
CA HIS A 3 8.05 -2.76 9.17
C HIS A 3 8.24 -2.01 7.86
N THR A 4 8.79 -2.69 6.86
CA THR A 4 8.97 -2.13 5.51
C THR A 4 8.05 -2.87 4.56
N PHE A 5 7.35 -2.12 3.72
CA PHE A 5 6.38 -2.65 2.76
C PHE A 5 6.68 -2.09 1.39
N ASP A 6 6.44 -2.92 0.37
CA ASP A 6 6.45 -2.47 -1.01
C ASP A 6 5.09 -1.84 -1.34
N VAL A 7 5.13 -0.62 -1.86
CA VAL A 7 4.00 0.15 -2.34
C VAL A 7 4.18 0.38 -3.82
N ILE A 8 3.15 0.06 -4.58
CA ILE A 8 3.15 0.16 -6.02
C ILE A 8 2.44 1.45 -6.39
N VAL A 9 3.11 2.25 -7.21
CA VAL A 9 2.67 3.59 -7.57
C VAL A 9 2.55 3.65 -9.08
N TRP A 10 1.43 4.19 -9.56
CA TRP A 10 1.22 4.41 -10.98
C TRP A 10 0.53 5.76 -11.20
N ALA A 11 0.75 6.30 -12.40
CA ALA A 11 0.16 7.54 -12.85
C ALA A 11 -0.96 7.25 -13.85
N GLY A 12 -2.10 7.90 -13.68
CA GLY A 12 -3.25 7.80 -14.57
C GLY A 12 -3.72 9.18 -15.03
N PRO A 13 -4.10 9.36 -16.31
CA PRO A 13 -4.70 10.61 -16.77
C PRO A 13 -6.11 10.78 -16.20
N LEU A 14 -6.43 12.00 -15.76
CA LEU A 14 -7.78 12.41 -15.38
C LEU A 14 -8.53 12.98 -16.59
N SER A 15 -9.86 13.08 -16.48
CA SER A 15 -10.73 13.57 -17.57
C SER A 15 -10.46 15.03 -17.98
N ASP A 16 -9.81 15.81 -17.12
CA ASP A 16 -9.41 17.20 -17.39
C ASP A 16 -8.00 17.31 -18.00
N GLY A 17 -7.34 16.18 -18.27
CA GLY A 17 -5.99 16.12 -18.85
C GLY A 17 -4.86 16.26 -17.83
N SER A 18 -5.16 16.42 -16.53
CA SER A 18 -4.16 16.34 -15.47
C SER A 18 -3.76 14.88 -15.17
N ILE A 19 -2.72 14.69 -14.37
CA ILE A 19 -2.24 13.38 -13.94
C ILE A 19 -2.60 13.17 -12.46
N SER A 20 -3.14 12.01 -12.17
CA SER A 20 -3.36 11.49 -10.81
C SER A 20 -2.34 10.40 -10.52
N TYR A 21 -1.75 10.45 -9.34
CA TYR A 21 -0.96 9.35 -8.80
C TYR A 21 -1.83 8.51 -7.87
N SER A 22 -1.76 7.22 -8.07
CA SER A 22 -2.42 6.23 -7.23
C SER A 22 -1.36 5.28 -6.71
N CYS A 23 -1.56 4.81 -5.49
CA CYS A 23 -0.65 3.85 -4.89
C CYS A 23 -1.40 2.81 -4.06
N TRP A 24 -0.78 1.64 -3.97
CA TRP A 24 -1.37 0.48 -3.33
C TRP A 24 -0.29 -0.37 -2.67
N CYS A 25 -0.55 -0.83 -1.44
CA CYS A 25 0.31 -1.76 -0.72
C CYS A 25 -0.19 -3.19 -0.91
N SER A 26 0.62 -4.05 -1.54
CA SER A 26 0.24 -5.45 -1.80
C SER A 26 0.04 -6.28 -0.53
N TYR A 27 0.69 -5.89 0.57
CA TYR A 27 0.62 -6.58 1.85
C TYR A 27 -0.66 -6.27 2.64
N VAL A 28 -1.37 -5.19 2.32
CA VAL A 28 -2.55 -4.76 3.08
C VAL A 28 -3.72 -4.58 2.12
N VAL A 29 -4.50 -5.65 1.98
CA VAL A 29 -5.67 -5.67 1.08
C VAL A 29 -6.62 -4.54 1.46
N GLY A 30 -6.98 -3.73 0.45
CA GLY A 30 -7.94 -2.63 0.63
C GLY A 30 -7.34 -1.30 1.09
N VAL A 31 -6.02 -1.18 1.23
CA VAL A 31 -5.36 0.10 1.55
C VAL A 31 -4.78 0.76 0.31
N TRP A 32 -5.31 1.92 -0.04
CA TRP A 32 -4.95 2.67 -1.24
C TRP A 32 -4.64 4.12 -0.85
N GLY A 33 -3.73 4.75 -1.57
CA GLY A 33 -3.48 6.20 -1.46
C GLY A 33 -3.58 6.89 -2.81
N HIS A 34 -3.86 8.18 -2.78
CA HIS A 34 -3.99 9.01 -3.97
C HIS A 34 -3.40 10.40 -3.77
N GLY A 35 -2.90 10.99 -4.85
CA GLY A 35 -2.43 12.36 -4.84
C GLY A 35 -2.23 12.97 -6.23
N GLU A 36 -2.20 14.30 -6.27
CA GLU A 36 -1.84 15.07 -7.47
C GLU A 36 -0.35 14.92 -7.84
N THR A 37 0.45 14.44 -6.89
CA THR A 37 1.87 14.10 -7.07
C THR A 37 2.15 12.75 -6.43
N GLU A 38 3.21 12.10 -6.90
CA GLU A 38 3.71 10.84 -6.32
C GLU A 38 3.95 10.96 -4.82
N GLU A 39 4.62 12.03 -4.38
CA GLU A 39 4.89 12.30 -2.96
C GLU A 39 3.60 12.40 -2.13
N LYS A 40 2.55 13.05 -2.67
CA LYS A 40 1.26 13.16 -1.98
C LYS A 40 0.57 11.79 -1.89
N ALA A 41 0.61 10.99 -2.95
CA ALA A 41 0.05 9.64 -2.92
C ALA A 41 0.77 8.76 -1.89
N LEU A 42 2.11 8.80 -1.86
CA LEU A 42 2.92 8.08 -0.88
C LEU A 42 2.63 8.53 0.57
N ALA A 43 2.49 9.83 0.81
CA ALA A 43 2.13 10.34 2.13
C ALA A 43 0.73 9.86 2.57
N ASP A 44 -0.23 9.84 1.64
CA ASP A 44 -1.60 9.39 1.88
C ASP A 44 -1.65 7.90 2.25
N ILE A 45 -0.97 7.03 1.47
CA ILE A 45 -0.94 5.59 1.78
C ILE A 45 -0.15 5.29 3.05
N ILE A 46 0.92 6.01 3.36
CA ILE A 46 1.64 5.85 4.64
C ILE A 46 0.70 6.13 5.81
N SER A 47 -0.13 7.18 5.71
CA SER A 47 -1.14 7.49 6.72
C SER A 47 -2.16 6.35 6.84
N ALA A 48 -2.73 5.90 5.73
CA ALA A 48 -3.73 4.83 5.72
C ALA A 48 -3.17 3.49 6.25
N MET A 49 -1.94 3.13 5.86
CA MET A 49 -1.25 1.95 6.37
C MET A 49 -0.92 2.06 7.85
N THR A 50 -0.57 3.25 8.35
CA THR A 50 -0.32 3.43 9.78
C THR A 50 -1.59 3.12 10.58
N ASP A 51 -2.75 3.61 10.14
CA ASP A 51 -4.02 3.32 10.81
C ASP A 51 -4.38 1.83 10.72
N VAL A 52 -4.20 1.22 9.53
CA VAL A 52 -4.55 -0.19 9.30
C VAL A 52 -3.53 -1.16 9.88
N ILE A 53 -2.28 -0.82 10.10
CA ILE A 53 -1.35 -1.71 10.84
C ILE A 53 -1.61 -1.60 12.34
N HIS A 54 -2.18 -0.48 12.79
CA HIS A 54 -2.50 -0.23 14.20
C HIS A 54 -3.85 -0.80 14.68
N TYR A 55 -4.75 -1.17 13.76
CA TYR A 55 -6.09 -1.71 14.04
C TYR A 55 -6.18 -3.26 14.20
N PRO A 56 -5.53 -4.11 13.37
CA PRO A 56 -5.74 -5.55 13.29
C PRO A 56 -4.99 -6.34 14.36
N TRP A 57 -4.04 -5.73 15.08
CA TRP A 57 -3.36 -6.39 16.19
C TRP A 57 -4.27 -6.63 17.40
N ASP A 58 -5.41 -5.95 17.49
CA ASP A 58 -6.36 -6.13 18.59
C ASP A 58 -7.26 -7.39 18.39
N ASP A 59 -7.40 -7.89 17.15
CA ASP A 59 -8.30 -9.02 16.80
C ASP A 59 -7.58 -10.35 16.51
N GLY A 60 -6.26 -10.43 16.77
CA GLY A 60 -5.47 -11.65 16.57
C GLY A 60 -5.06 -11.93 15.12
N VAL A 61 -5.20 -10.95 14.22
CA VAL A 61 -4.63 -10.98 12.88
C VAL A 61 -3.13 -10.68 12.98
N SER A 62 -2.31 -11.57 12.44
CA SER A 62 -0.85 -11.52 12.52
C SER A 62 -0.22 -10.92 11.26
N LEU A 63 1.05 -10.51 11.35
CA LEU A 63 1.83 -10.10 10.17
C LEU A 63 1.88 -11.18 9.08
N ALA A 64 1.87 -12.46 9.47
CA ALA A 64 1.91 -13.58 8.54
C ALA A 64 0.64 -13.66 7.67
N ASP A 65 -0.52 -13.26 8.19
CA ASP A 65 -1.77 -13.23 7.42
C ASP A 65 -1.72 -12.15 6.32
N PHE A 66 -0.97 -11.06 6.55
CA PHE A 66 -0.69 -10.04 5.54
C PHE A 66 0.32 -10.51 4.48
N GLU A 67 1.34 -11.27 4.89
CA GLU A 67 2.33 -11.85 3.98
C GLU A 67 1.72 -12.90 3.05
N GLU A 68 0.76 -13.71 3.54
CA GLU A 68 0.01 -14.66 2.72
C GLU A 68 -0.87 -13.93 1.68
N ALA A 69 -1.59 -12.89 2.09
CA ALA A 69 -2.35 -12.05 1.16
C ALA A 69 -1.47 -11.38 0.10
N ALA A 70 -0.26 -10.93 0.47
CA ALA A 70 0.69 -10.33 -0.45
C ALA A 70 1.13 -11.29 -1.57
N ALA A 71 1.29 -12.58 -1.24
CA ALA A 71 1.70 -13.60 -2.20
C ALA A 71 0.63 -13.84 -3.27
N GLU A 72 -0.66 -13.77 -2.91
CA GLU A 72 -1.75 -13.83 -3.88
C GLU A 72 -1.81 -12.59 -4.79
N MET A 73 -1.30 -11.44 -4.33
CA MET A 73 -1.33 -10.18 -5.09
C MET A 73 -0.26 -10.07 -6.18
N ALA A 74 0.71 -10.98 -6.24
CA ALA A 74 1.67 -11.04 -7.35
C ALA A 74 0.98 -11.20 -8.72
N SER A 75 -0.19 -11.84 -8.78
CA SER A 75 -0.97 -11.96 -10.02
C SER A 75 -1.56 -10.63 -10.48
N VAL A 76 -1.95 -9.74 -9.56
CA VAL A 76 -2.53 -8.43 -9.91
C VAL A 76 -1.49 -7.52 -10.55
N MET A 77 -0.22 -7.62 -10.13
CA MET A 77 0.87 -6.87 -10.76
C MET A 77 1.16 -7.33 -12.18
N GLN A 78 1.01 -8.63 -12.44
CA GLN A 78 1.08 -9.16 -13.79
C GLN A 78 -0.07 -8.62 -14.65
N GLU A 79 -1.28 -8.54 -14.11
CA GLU A 79 -2.45 -7.97 -14.82
C GLU A 79 -2.24 -6.49 -15.18
N LEU A 80 -1.74 -5.66 -14.25
CA LEU A 80 -1.42 -4.25 -14.53
C LEU A 80 -0.37 -4.10 -15.64
N SER A 81 0.66 -4.95 -15.61
CA SER A 81 1.67 -4.99 -16.68
C SER A 81 1.06 -5.42 -18.02
N ASP A 82 0.14 -6.38 -18.02
CA ASP A 82 -0.51 -6.89 -19.23
C ASP A 82 -1.48 -5.85 -19.83
N GLU A 83 -2.06 -4.98 -18.99
CA GLU A 83 -2.87 -3.82 -19.41
C GLU A 83 -2.03 -2.63 -19.92
N GLY A 84 -0.69 -2.73 -19.82
CA GLY A 84 0.22 -1.67 -20.25
C GLY A 84 0.25 -0.47 -19.31
N ILE A 85 -0.08 -0.67 -18.04
CA ILE A 85 0.04 0.36 -17.00
C ILE A 85 1.49 0.36 -16.51
N ASP A 86 2.20 1.45 -16.76
CA ASP A 86 3.52 1.69 -16.18
C ASP A 86 3.38 1.95 -14.67
N TYR A 87 4.13 1.21 -13.86
CA TYR A 87 4.16 1.37 -12.42
C TYR A 87 5.59 1.32 -11.87
N GLU A 88 5.78 1.92 -10.69
CA GLU A 88 7.00 1.89 -9.93
C GLU A 88 6.75 1.24 -8.56
N VAL A 89 7.77 0.56 -8.02
CA VAL A 89 7.73 -0.03 -6.69
C VAL A 89 8.56 0.82 -5.75
N HIS A 90 7.91 1.33 -4.70
CA HIS A 90 8.49 2.15 -3.64
C HIS A 90 8.50 1.38 -2.33
N GLN A 91 9.53 1.56 -1.51
CA GLN A 91 9.56 0.97 -0.18
C GLN A 91 9.19 2.02 0.86
N VAL A 92 8.16 1.74 1.65
CA VAL A 92 7.73 2.60 2.76
C VAL A 92 7.97 1.90 4.08
N THR A 93 8.41 2.64 5.09
CA THR A 93 8.65 2.10 6.43
C THR A 93 7.62 2.67 7.41
N ILE A 94 6.86 1.78 8.03
CA ILE A 94 5.85 2.11 9.04
C ILE A 94 6.36 1.66 10.41
N PRO A 95 6.29 2.52 11.45
CA PRO A 95 6.57 2.08 12.81
C PRO A 95 5.52 1.05 13.23
N ALA A 96 5.98 -0.08 13.76
CA ALA A 96 5.10 -1.02 14.43
C ALA A 96 4.52 -0.35 15.67
N LYS A 97 3.21 -0.50 15.92
CA LYS A 97 2.68 -0.31 17.27
C LYS A 97 3.43 -1.28 18.20
N GLU A 98 3.51 -1.00 19.49
CA GLU A 98 3.80 -2.09 20.43
C GLU A 98 2.44 -2.67 20.82
N PRO A 99 2.26 -4.01 20.91
CA PRO A 99 1.05 -4.54 21.51
C PRO A 99 0.91 -3.89 22.88
N ALA A 100 -0.28 -3.37 23.20
CA ALA A 100 -0.50 -2.79 24.51
C ALA A 100 -0.09 -3.82 25.56
N SER A 101 0.90 -3.49 26.39
CA SER A 101 1.41 -4.39 27.42
C SER A 101 0.25 -4.83 28.29
N VAL A 102 -0.07 -6.13 28.23
CA VAL A 102 -1.11 -6.76 29.07
C VAL A 102 -0.61 -6.89 30.51
#